data_AF-A0A179FB14-F1
#
_entry.id   AF-A0A179FB14-F1
#
_cell.length_a   1.000
_cell.length_b   1.000
_cell.length_c   1.000
_cell.angle_alpha   90.00
_cell.angle_beta   90.00
_cell.angle_gamma   90.00
#
_symmetry.space_group_name_H-M   'P 1'
#
loop_
_entity.id
_entity.type
_entity.pdbx_description
1 polymer ?
#
loop_
_entity_poly.entity_id
_entity_poly.type
_entity_poly.pdbx_seq_one_letter_code
_entity_poly.pdbx_strand_id
1 'polypeptide(L)'
;MVRNFEEACDLPDMGISKFELSQMRKEPALNPFSKLDLEFLGLSCVPELLQHLLNPFRSKATLKILHVRQSASDLRHYASWAMKPTERSSIGYPNSELGFRDKFYQFLKWVFGPDGISSLQIVLFGDFAYGGRVAQKNVLLCRDPGSDNHFRVTNAVDAEWIEVRNGYRSVIAAGFIRVVEQLSGDARKSNVAFTTSVAAALDFEAVCTYDLR
;
A
#
# COMPACT_ATOMS: atom_id res chain seq x y z
N MET A 1 14.29 -25.82 19.70
CA MET A 1 15.05 -24.71 19.08
C MET A 1 14.10 -24.02 18.11
N VAL A 2 13.44 -22.93 18.56
CA VAL A 2 12.58 -22.13 17.68
C VAL A 2 13.52 -21.37 16.75
N ARG A 3 13.49 -21.68 15.45
CA ARG A 3 14.16 -20.82 14.46
C ARG A 3 13.41 -19.48 14.51
N ASN A 4 14.06 -18.46 15.07
CA ASN A 4 13.63 -17.08 14.85
C ASN A 4 13.87 -16.81 13.37
N PHE A 5 12.86 -17.04 12.54
CA PHE A 5 12.85 -16.49 11.19
C PHE A 5 12.72 -14.98 11.36
N GLU A 6 13.84 -14.28 11.24
CA GLU A 6 13.82 -12.83 11.07
C GLU A 6 13.26 -12.56 9.67
N GLU A 7 12.17 -11.80 9.63
CA GLU A 7 11.60 -11.30 8.37
C GLU A 7 12.66 -10.43 7.68
N ALA A 8 13.00 -10.78 6.44
CA ALA A 8 13.91 -9.98 5.63
C ALA A 8 13.34 -8.56 5.45
N CYS A 9 14.21 -7.55 5.45
CA CYS A 9 13.78 -6.18 5.21
C CYS A 9 13.35 -6.00 3.76
N ASP A 10 12.27 -5.26 3.56
CA ASP A 10 11.80 -4.90 2.24
C ASP A 10 12.78 -3.90 1.62
N LEU A 11 13.09 -4.09 0.33
CA LEU A 11 13.90 -3.12 -0.42
C LEU A 11 13.06 -1.85 -0.62
N PRO A 12 13.49 -0.67 -0.12
CA PRO A 12 12.68 0.55 -0.20
C PRO A 12 12.34 0.96 -1.65
N ASP A 13 13.18 0.55 -2.60
CA ASP A 13 13.02 0.80 -4.04
C ASP A 13 12.38 -0.36 -4.81
N MET A 14 12.02 -1.45 -4.12
CA MET A 14 11.54 -2.71 -4.71
C MET A 14 12.48 -3.30 -5.78
N GLY A 15 13.77 -2.94 -5.73
CA GLY A 15 14.75 -3.32 -6.76
C GLY A 15 14.54 -2.64 -8.11
N ILE A 16 13.74 -1.56 -8.17
CA ILE A 16 13.50 -0.80 -9.41
C ILE A 16 14.54 0.31 -9.53
N SER A 17 15.36 0.24 -10.56
CA SER A 17 16.37 1.25 -10.85
C SER A 17 15.77 2.56 -11.37
N LYS A 18 16.52 3.66 -11.22
CA LYS A 18 16.16 4.95 -11.85
C LYS A 18 16.03 4.85 -13.37
N PHE A 19 16.80 3.97 -13.99
CA PHE A 19 16.72 3.73 -15.43
C PHE A 19 15.38 3.10 -15.79
N GLU A 20 14.96 2.04 -15.10
CA GLU A 20 13.66 1.39 -15.31
C GLU A 20 12.49 2.36 -15.07
N LEU A 21 12.53 3.16 -14.00
CA LEU A 21 11.54 4.22 -13.77
C LEU A 21 11.48 5.22 -14.92
N SER A 22 12.63 5.59 -15.50
CA SER A 22 12.69 6.50 -16.65
C SER A 22 12.08 5.88 -17.91
N GLN A 23 12.22 4.56 -18.09
CA GLN A 23 11.61 3.84 -19.20
C GLN A 23 10.09 3.76 -19.01
N MET A 24 9.60 3.41 -17.81
CA MET A 24 8.16 3.41 -17.49
C MET A 24 7.50 4.79 -17.73
N ARG A 25 8.24 5.88 -17.51
CA ARG A 25 7.75 7.23 -17.81
C ARG A 25 7.65 7.52 -19.30
N LYS A 26 8.55 6.98 -20.12
CA LYS A 26 8.54 7.14 -21.58
C LYS A 26 7.52 6.22 -22.24
N GLU A 27 7.43 5.00 -21.74
CA GLU A 27 6.55 3.95 -22.23
C GLU A 27 5.70 3.40 -21.06
N PRO A 28 4.51 3.98 -20.81
CA PRO A 28 3.63 3.58 -19.70
C PRO A 28 3.22 2.11 -19.72
N ALA A 29 3.28 1.44 -20.87
CA ALA A 29 3.00 0.02 -21.00
C ALA A 29 4.02 -0.88 -20.27
N LEU A 30 5.25 -0.39 -20.04
CA LEU A 30 6.26 -1.08 -19.24
C LEU A 30 5.95 -1.06 -17.73
N ASN A 31 4.94 -0.29 -17.31
CA ASN A 31 4.53 -0.31 -15.92
C ASN A 31 3.85 -1.65 -15.59
N PRO A 32 4.23 -2.28 -14.46
CA PRO A 32 3.62 -3.51 -13.93
C PRO A 32 2.10 -3.58 -13.93
N PHE A 33 1.49 -2.45 -13.60
CA PHE A 33 0.07 -2.34 -13.32
C PHE A 33 -0.69 -1.84 -14.56
N SER A 34 -0.02 -1.69 -15.70
CA SER A 34 -0.61 -1.19 -16.95
C SER A 34 -1.79 -2.04 -17.41
N LYS A 35 -1.72 -3.36 -17.24
CA LYS A 35 -2.75 -4.32 -17.67
C LYS A 35 -3.68 -4.82 -16.55
N LEU A 36 -3.43 -4.41 -15.30
CA LEU A 36 -4.17 -4.94 -14.15
C LEU A 36 -5.32 -4.02 -13.73
N ASP A 37 -6.47 -4.61 -13.41
CA ASP A 37 -7.63 -3.94 -12.83
C ASP A 37 -7.82 -4.42 -11.40
N LEU A 38 -7.24 -3.69 -10.45
CA LEU A 38 -7.16 -4.09 -9.06
C LEU A 38 -8.08 -3.23 -8.22
N GLU A 39 -8.85 -3.83 -7.31
CA GLU A 39 -9.59 -3.09 -6.28
C GLU A 39 -8.71 -2.71 -5.08
N PHE A 40 -7.76 -3.59 -4.74
CA PHE A 40 -6.84 -3.44 -3.62
C PHE A 40 -5.40 -3.67 -4.10
N LEU A 41 -4.47 -2.81 -3.69
CA LEU A 41 -3.04 -2.96 -3.98
C LEU A 41 -2.22 -2.72 -2.72
N GLY A 42 -1.38 -3.69 -2.34
CA GLY A 42 -0.39 -3.54 -1.27
C GLY A 42 1.03 -3.41 -1.86
N LEU A 43 1.79 -2.42 -1.41
CA LEU A 43 3.18 -2.17 -1.81
C LEU A 43 4.04 -1.85 -0.59
N SER A 44 5.22 -2.46 -0.50
CA SER A 44 6.26 -2.13 0.48
C SER A 44 7.34 -1.26 -0.17
N CYS A 45 7.06 0.03 -0.38
CA CYS A 45 8.04 0.94 -0.95
C CYS A 45 7.90 2.38 -0.47
N VAL A 46 8.94 3.18 -0.74
CA VAL A 46 8.95 4.59 -0.38
C VAL A 46 7.95 5.42 -1.20
N PRO A 47 7.38 6.50 -0.63
CA PRO A 47 6.38 7.34 -1.29
C PRO A 47 6.82 7.93 -2.63
N GLU A 48 8.11 8.20 -2.80
CA GLU A 48 8.71 8.77 -4.01
C GLU A 48 8.50 7.89 -5.25
N LEU A 49 8.30 6.58 -5.07
CA LEU A 49 8.06 5.64 -6.17
C LEU A 49 6.58 5.42 -6.46
N LEU A 50 5.72 5.60 -5.46
CA LEU A 50 4.30 5.27 -5.55
C LEU A 50 3.61 6.00 -6.71
N GLN A 51 3.92 7.29 -6.92
CA GLN A 51 3.30 8.05 -8.00
C GLN A 51 3.60 7.48 -9.39
N HIS A 52 4.84 7.02 -9.62
CA HIS A 52 5.23 6.43 -10.90
C HIS A 52 4.55 5.08 -11.13
N LEU A 53 4.49 4.26 -10.08
CA LEU A 53 3.91 2.93 -10.13
C LEU A 53 2.40 2.97 -10.28
N LEU A 54 1.72 3.87 -9.59
CA LEU A 54 0.27 3.93 -9.58
C LEU A 54 -0.31 4.72 -10.77
N ASN A 55 0.53 5.30 -11.62
CA ASN A 55 0.09 6.11 -12.76
C ASN A 55 -0.94 5.40 -13.68
N PRO A 56 -0.87 4.08 -13.97
CA PRO A 56 -1.88 3.40 -14.77
C PRO A 56 -3.29 3.47 -14.20
N PHE A 57 -3.45 3.61 -12.89
CA PHE A 57 -4.76 3.66 -12.25
C PHE A 57 -5.45 5.02 -12.39
N ARG A 58 -4.75 6.06 -12.84
CA ARG A 58 -5.36 7.39 -13.06
C ARG A 58 -6.48 7.34 -14.11
N SER A 59 -6.32 6.49 -15.12
CA SER A 59 -7.33 6.27 -16.16
C SER A 59 -8.24 5.08 -15.89
N LYS A 60 -8.09 4.41 -14.72
CA LYS A 60 -8.88 3.23 -14.35
C LYS A 60 -9.78 3.54 -13.16
N ALA A 61 -11.04 3.12 -13.25
CA ALA A 61 -12.00 3.28 -12.17
C ALA A 61 -11.97 2.12 -11.16
N THR A 62 -10.86 1.38 -11.06
CA THR A 62 -10.82 0.07 -10.38
C THR A 62 -10.18 0.11 -8.99
N LEU A 63 -9.11 0.88 -8.79
CA LEU A 63 -8.36 0.89 -7.52
C LEU A 63 -9.08 1.69 -6.43
N LYS A 64 -9.57 1.00 -5.39
CA LYS A 64 -10.28 1.61 -4.25
C LYS A 64 -9.41 1.71 -3.00
N ILE A 65 -8.49 0.77 -2.78
CA ILE A 65 -7.68 0.71 -1.57
C ILE A 65 -6.21 0.52 -1.92
N LEU A 66 -5.36 1.39 -1.39
CA LEU A 66 -3.91 1.26 -1.44
C LEU A 66 -3.38 1.00 -0.04
N HIS A 67 -2.55 -0.02 0.14
CA HIS A 67 -1.79 -0.27 1.35
C HIS A 67 -0.31 -0.03 1.08
N VAL A 68 0.24 1.01 1.70
CA VAL A 68 1.68 1.29 1.75
C VAL A 68 2.22 0.63 3.02
N ARG A 69 2.77 -0.57 2.86
CA ARG A 69 3.32 -1.31 3.99
C ARG A 69 4.72 -0.80 4.31
N GLN A 70 5.01 -0.68 5.60
CA GLN A 70 6.37 -0.63 6.12
C GLN A 70 6.41 -1.59 7.31
N SER A 71 7.19 -2.65 7.21
CA SER A 71 7.20 -3.74 8.20
C SER A 71 7.84 -3.31 9.52
N ALA A 72 7.56 -4.06 10.59
CA ALA A 72 8.29 -3.90 11.84
C ALA A 72 9.80 -4.20 11.69
N SER A 73 10.21 -4.99 10.69
CA SER A 73 11.61 -5.22 10.36
C SER A 73 12.22 -3.95 9.74
N ASP A 74 11.55 -3.35 8.76
CA ASP A 74 11.99 -2.12 8.09
C ASP A 74 12.19 -0.97 9.07
N LEU A 75 11.31 -0.84 10.07
CA LEU A 75 11.41 0.19 11.10
C LEU A 75 12.66 0.04 12.00
N ARG A 76 13.35 -1.10 12.00
CA ARG A 76 14.65 -1.26 12.68
C ARG A 76 15.82 -0.72 11.86
N HIS A 77 15.66 -0.65 10.54
CA HIS A 77 16.71 -0.27 9.59
C HIS A 77 16.49 1.12 8.98
N TYR A 78 15.24 1.55 8.90
CA TYR A 78 14.82 2.79 8.26
C TYR A 78 13.91 3.60 9.20
N ALA A 79 14.01 4.92 9.07
CA ALA A 79 12.99 5.80 9.64
C ALA A 79 11.62 5.53 8.98
N SER A 80 10.53 5.88 9.69
CA SER A 80 9.20 5.75 9.11
C SER A 80 9.09 6.53 7.80
N TRP A 81 8.51 5.91 6.77
CA TRP A 81 8.33 6.55 5.46
C TRP A 81 7.19 7.57 5.46
N ALA A 82 6.17 7.37 6.30
CA ALA A 82 5.05 8.31 6.44
C ALA A 82 5.21 9.30 7.58
N MET A 83 5.74 8.87 8.73
CA MET A 83 5.67 9.65 9.96
C MET A 83 6.97 10.38 10.29
N LYS A 84 6.85 11.64 10.69
CA LYS A 84 7.95 12.36 11.32
C LYS A 84 8.32 11.66 12.65
N PRO A 85 9.59 11.70 13.08
CA PRO A 85 9.95 11.31 14.43
C PRO A 85 9.14 12.16 15.42
N THR A 86 8.35 11.53 16.28
CA THR A 86 7.63 12.25 17.34
C THR A 86 8.62 12.56 18.46
N GLU A 87 8.74 13.83 18.87
CA GLU A 87 9.33 14.16 20.17
C GLU A 87 8.50 13.45 21.25
N ARG A 88 9.15 13.01 22.35
CA ARG A 88 8.66 12.00 23.32
C ARG A 88 7.42 12.40 24.17
N SER A 89 6.52 13.22 23.67
CA SER A 89 5.30 13.69 24.35
C SER A 89 4.21 13.84 23.28
N SER A 90 3.01 13.26 23.34
CA SER A 90 2.18 12.77 24.42
C SER A 90 1.20 11.75 23.83
N ILE A 91 0.46 11.04 24.68
CA ILE A 91 -0.67 10.17 24.34
C ILE A 91 -1.52 10.80 23.21
N GLY A 92 -1.45 10.24 22.02
CA GLY A 92 -2.18 10.78 20.87
C GLY A 92 -1.77 10.06 19.61
N TYR A 93 -2.71 9.32 19.04
CA TYR A 93 -2.68 8.96 17.63
C TYR A 93 -2.37 10.22 16.80
N PRO A 94 -1.72 10.10 15.64
CA PRO A 94 -1.51 11.25 14.76
C PRO A 94 -2.87 11.70 14.21
N ASN A 95 -3.60 12.47 15.01
CA ASN A 95 -4.88 13.06 14.67
C ASN A 95 -4.71 14.35 13.85
N SER A 96 -3.47 14.65 13.42
CA SER A 96 -3.18 15.81 12.59
C SER A 96 -2.21 15.47 11.47
N GLU A 97 -2.51 15.99 10.28
CA GLU A 97 -1.71 15.88 9.06
C GLU A 97 -0.28 16.42 9.22
N LEU A 98 -0.05 17.25 10.25
CA LEU A 98 1.25 17.82 10.62
C LEU A 98 2.30 16.74 10.97
N GLY A 99 1.84 15.55 11.36
CA GLY A 99 2.70 14.40 11.69
C GLY A 99 3.33 13.72 10.48
N PHE A 100 2.86 14.00 9.25
CA PHE A 100 3.39 13.34 8.05
C PHE A 100 4.71 13.96 7.57
N ARG A 101 5.57 13.11 7.02
CA ARG A 101 6.77 13.52 6.26
C ARG A 101 6.34 14.14 4.94
N ASP A 102 7.10 15.12 4.49
CA ASP A 102 6.76 15.93 3.31
C ASP A 102 6.52 15.07 2.05
N LYS A 103 7.34 14.03 1.83
CA LYS A 103 7.21 13.13 0.67
C LYS A 103 5.92 12.31 0.70
N PHE A 104 5.56 11.78 1.86
CA PHE A 104 4.29 11.07 2.03
C PHE A 104 3.10 12.01 1.93
N TYR A 105 3.18 13.20 2.54
CA TYR A 105 2.13 14.20 2.46
C TYR A 105 1.89 14.70 1.02
N GLN A 106 2.97 14.97 0.26
CA GLN A 106 2.89 15.31 -1.16
C GLN A 106 2.24 14.19 -1.98
N PHE A 107 2.60 12.93 -1.69
CA PHE A 107 1.97 11.77 -2.30
C PHE A 107 0.46 11.72 -2.02
N LEU A 108 0.04 11.94 -0.77
CA LEU A 108 -1.38 11.95 -0.39
C LEU A 108 -2.16 13.04 -1.12
N LYS A 109 -1.61 14.27 -1.16
CA LYS A 109 -2.23 15.39 -1.90
C LYS A 109 -2.39 15.06 -3.39
N TRP A 110 -1.39 14.41 -3.99
CA TRP A 110 -1.50 13.98 -5.37
C TRP A 110 -2.55 12.88 -5.54
N VAL A 111 -2.46 11.79 -4.77
CA VAL A 111 -3.27 10.58 -5.02
C VAL A 111 -4.76 10.81 -4.78
N PHE A 112 -5.10 11.64 -3.78
CA PHE A 112 -6.47 12.05 -3.50
C PHE A 112 -6.90 13.30 -4.29
N GLY A 113 -5.95 14.06 -4.83
CA GLY A 113 -6.24 15.27 -5.60
C GLY A 113 -6.88 15.01 -6.97
N PRO A 114 -7.25 16.08 -7.69
CA PRO A 114 -7.92 16.00 -8.98
C PRO A 114 -7.07 15.29 -10.07
N ASP A 115 -5.75 15.40 -9.98
CA ASP A 115 -4.83 14.75 -10.92
C ASP A 115 -4.46 13.30 -10.51
N GLY A 116 -4.98 12.84 -9.37
CA GLY A 116 -4.70 11.55 -8.76
C GLY A 116 -5.53 10.40 -9.33
N ILE A 117 -5.91 9.48 -8.44
CA ILE A 117 -6.67 8.27 -8.79
C ILE A 117 -8.09 8.47 -8.29
N SER A 118 -9.02 8.80 -9.19
CA SER A 118 -10.40 9.18 -8.83
C SER A 118 -11.17 8.08 -8.09
N SER A 119 -10.88 6.81 -8.40
CA SER A 119 -11.50 5.64 -7.77
C SER A 119 -10.97 5.34 -6.35
N LEU A 120 -9.78 5.85 -5.99
CA LEU A 120 -9.13 5.50 -4.72
C LEU A 120 -9.84 6.14 -3.54
N GLN A 121 -10.36 5.32 -2.63
CA GLN A 121 -11.08 5.77 -1.44
C GLN A 121 -10.21 5.76 -0.19
N ILE A 122 -9.28 4.81 -0.09
CA ILE A 122 -8.53 4.57 1.14
C ILE A 122 -7.04 4.40 0.86
N VAL A 123 -6.21 5.04 1.68
CA VAL A 123 -4.79 4.73 1.83
C VAL A 123 -4.54 4.20 3.23
N LEU A 124 -4.04 2.98 3.33
CA LEU A 124 -3.52 2.38 4.55
C LEU A 124 -2.00 2.56 4.57
N PHE A 125 -1.45 2.96 5.70
CA PHE A 125 -0.01 2.96 5.94
C PHE A 125 0.34 2.13 7.17
N GLY A 126 1.44 1.39 7.12
CA GLY A 126 2.01 0.68 8.26
C GLY A 126 1.91 -0.84 8.16
N ASP A 127 2.17 -1.52 9.28
CA ASP A 127 2.21 -2.98 9.36
C ASP A 127 0.98 -3.52 10.10
N PHE A 128 0.10 -4.18 9.36
CA PHE A 128 -1.11 -4.80 9.91
C PHE A 128 -0.92 -6.32 10.18
N ALA A 129 0.27 -6.86 9.91
CA ALA A 129 0.60 -8.23 10.24
C ALA A 129 0.53 -8.47 11.76
N TYR A 130 0.23 -9.71 12.15
CA TYR A 130 0.16 -10.15 13.55
C TYR A 130 -0.71 -9.25 14.46
N GLY A 131 -1.83 -8.75 13.93
CA GLY A 131 -2.76 -7.92 14.68
C GLY A 131 -2.42 -6.43 14.73
N GLY A 132 -1.39 -5.99 14.01
CA GLY A 132 -0.94 -4.59 14.00
C GLY A 132 0.08 -4.30 15.09
N ARG A 133 1.20 -5.05 15.11
CA ARG A 133 2.26 -4.98 16.15
C ARG A 133 2.78 -3.57 16.44
N VAL A 134 2.60 -2.62 15.52
CA VAL A 134 2.99 -1.21 15.68
C VAL A 134 1.79 -0.28 15.44
N ALA A 135 0.67 -0.51 16.12
CA ALA A 135 -0.59 0.21 15.93
C ALA A 135 -0.45 1.75 15.95
N GLN A 136 0.50 2.31 16.71
CA GLN A 136 0.77 3.76 16.78
C GLN A 136 1.37 4.33 15.49
N LYS A 137 1.85 3.48 14.57
CA LYS A 137 2.42 3.84 13.27
C LYS A 137 1.50 3.46 12.12
N ASN A 138 0.35 2.84 12.41
CA ASN A 138 -0.64 2.49 11.41
C ASN A 138 -1.61 3.64 11.22
N VAL A 139 -1.91 3.96 9.97
CA VAL A 139 -2.86 5.02 9.61
C VAL A 139 -3.77 4.54 8.50
N LEU A 140 -4.99 5.06 8.51
CA LEU A 140 -5.97 4.92 7.45
C LEU A 140 -6.44 6.32 7.12
N LEU A 141 -6.25 6.70 5.86
CA LEU A 141 -6.74 7.95 5.30
C LEU A 141 -7.90 7.64 4.36
N CYS A 142 -9.00 8.36 4.54
CA CYS A 142 -10.15 8.29 3.65
C CYS A 142 -10.16 9.48 2.72
N ARG A 143 -10.58 9.27 1.47
CA ARG A 143 -10.94 10.35 0.56
C ARG A 143 -12.02 11.22 1.20
N ASP A 144 -11.80 12.52 1.16
CA ASP A 144 -12.75 13.51 1.65
C ASP A 144 -12.73 14.71 0.69
N PRO A 145 -13.55 14.70 -0.39
CA PRO A 145 -13.55 15.74 -1.39
C PRO A 145 -13.92 17.13 -0.83
N GLY A 146 -14.58 17.18 0.33
CA GLY A 146 -14.98 18.43 0.99
C GLY A 146 -13.88 19.07 1.83
N SER A 147 -12.78 18.36 2.10
CA SER A 147 -11.62 18.90 2.80
C SER A 147 -10.63 19.58 1.85
N ASP A 148 -9.87 20.57 2.35
CA ASP A 148 -8.84 21.29 1.59
C ASP A 148 -7.75 20.36 1.01
N ASN A 149 -7.50 19.24 1.68
CA ASN A 149 -6.48 18.27 1.27
C ASN A 149 -7.04 17.07 0.49
N HIS A 150 -8.36 17.02 0.28
CA HIS A 150 -9.09 15.91 -0.34
C HIS A 150 -9.03 14.58 0.41
N PHE A 151 -8.54 14.57 1.64
CA PHE A 151 -8.50 13.40 2.52
C PHE A 151 -8.64 13.79 3.98
N ARG A 152 -9.04 12.82 4.80
CA ARG A 152 -9.04 12.93 6.26
C ARG A 152 -8.35 11.72 6.90
N VAL A 153 -7.69 11.95 8.03
CA VAL A 153 -7.14 10.88 8.86
C VAL A 153 -8.25 10.31 9.73
N THR A 154 -8.38 8.99 9.76
CA THR A 154 -9.39 8.30 10.60
C THR A 154 -8.77 7.81 11.90
N ASN A 155 -9.60 7.70 12.93
CA ASN A 155 -9.28 7.08 14.20
C ASN A 155 -9.63 5.60 14.19
N ALA A 156 -8.96 4.81 15.04
CA ALA A 156 -9.18 3.36 15.13
C ALA A 156 -10.60 2.95 15.56
N VAL A 157 -11.40 3.89 16.07
CA VAL A 157 -12.80 3.70 16.48
C VAL A 157 -13.80 4.12 15.42
N ASP A 158 -13.35 4.74 14.33
CA ASP A 158 -14.22 5.16 13.24
C ASP A 158 -14.77 3.93 12.50
N ALA A 159 -16.01 4.02 12.02
CA ALA A 159 -16.70 2.90 11.37
C ALA A 159 -15.93 2.40 10.13
N GLU A 160 -15.38 3.32 9.34
CA GLU A 160 -14.58 3.00 8.15
C GLU A 160 -13.34 2.20 8.50
N TRP A 161 -12.68 2.51 9.63
CA TRP A 161 -11.54 1.74 10.10
C TRP A 161 -11.94 0.30 10.43
N ILE A 162 -13.05 0.15 11.13
CA ILE A 162 -13.58 -1.16 11.51
C ILE A 162 -13.97 -1.96 10.28
N GLU A 163 -14.66 -1.36 9.32
CA GLU A 163 -15.09 -1.97 8.07
C GLU A 163 -13.90 -2.43 7.22
N VAL A 164 -12.90 -1.57 7.01
CA VAL A 164 -11.71 -1.91 6.23
C VAL A 164 -10.93 -3.03 6.92
N ARG A 165 -10.73 -2.93 8.24
CA ARG A 165 -10.03 -3.97 9.01
C ARG A 165 -10.75 -5.31 8.94
N ASN A 166 -12.08 -5.32 8.97
CA ASN A 166 -12.87 -6.55 8.92
C ASN A 166 -12.95 -7.13 7.51
N GLY A 167 -13.24 -6.30 6.51
CA GLY A 167 -13.40 -6.72 5.11
C GLY A 167 -12.11 -7.15 4.44
N TYR A 168 -10.98 -6.53 4.80
CA TYR A 168 -9.68 -6.76 4.17
C TYR A 168 -8.65 -7.40 5.11
N ARG A 169 -9.08 -7.90 6.28
CA ARG A 169 -8.21 -8.43 7.34
C ARG A 169 -7.09 -9.33 6.82
N SER A 170 -7.43 -10.30 5.98
CA SER A 170 -6.47 -11.27 5.46
C SER A 170 -5.45 -10.63 4.52
N VAL A 171 -5.86 -9.62 3.75
CA VAL A 171 -5.02 -8.99 2.73
C VAL A 171 -4.11 -7.94 3.34
N ILE A 172 -4.63 -7.09 4.24
CA ILE A 172 -3.82 -6.09 4.96
C ILE A 172 -2.80 -6.77 5.89
N ALA A 173 -3.14 -7.93 6.47
CA ALA A 173 -2.23 -8.69 7.32
C ALA A 173 -1.17 -9.43 6.49
N ALA A 174 -1.48 -9.82 5.25
CA ALA A 174 -0.50 -10.39 4.34
C ALA A 174 0.49 -9.34 3.83
N GLY A 175 0.03 -8.10 3.56
CA GLY A 175 0.92 -7.01 3.17
C GLY A 175 1.42 -7.06 1.72
N PHE A 176 0.83 -7.92 0.88
CA PHE A 176 1.29 -8.19 -0.48
C PHE A 176 0.25 -7.83 -1.55
N ILE A 177 0.72 -7.69 -2.80
CA ILE A 177 -0.10 -7.51 -4.00
C ILE A 177 -1.15 -8.63 -4.07
N ARG A 178 -2.43 -8.27 -3.97
CA ARG A 178 -3.51 -9.19 -4.33
C ARG A 178 -4.04 -8.78 -5.69
N VAL A 179 -3.79 -9.60 -6.71
CA VAL A 179 -4.61 -9.56 -7.93
C VAL A 179 -5.96 -10.17 -7.58
N VAL A 180 -6.94 -9.34 -7.25
CA VAL A 180 -8.33 -9.80 -7.16
C VAL A 180 -8.84 -9.90 -8.60
N GLU A 181 -8.59 -11.04 -9.24
CA GLU A 181 -9.21 -11.32 -10.52
C GLU A 181 -10.72 -11.52 -10.26
N GLN A 182 -11.55 -10.69 -10.88
CA GLN A 182 -12.99 -10.86 -10.89
C GLN A 182 -13.33 -12.01 -11.84
N LEU A 183 -13.03 -13.25 -11.42
CA LEU A 183 -13.49 -14.42 -12.14
C LEU A 183 -15.00 -14.55 -11.91
N SER A 184 -15.72 -14.40 -13.01
CA SER A 184 -17.12 -14.75 -13.18
C SER A 184 -17.57 -15.88 -12.24
N GLY A 185 -18.53 -15.59 -11.38
CA GLY A 185 -19.47 -16.57 -10.81
C GLY A 185 -18.98 -17.47 -9.68
N ASP A 186 -17.71 -17.86 -9.59
CA ASP A 186 -17.26 -18.84 -8.60
C ASP A 186 -16.09 -18.32 -7.74
N ALA A 187 -16.38 -18.16 -6.45
CA ALA A 187 -15.47 -17.65 -5.44
C ALA A 187 -14.31 -18.63 -5.15
N ARG A 188 -13.24 -18.59 -5.96
CA ARG A 188 -11.92 -19.10 -5.57
C ARG A 188 -10.93 -17.94 -5.47
N LYS A 189 -10.68 -17.51 -4.24
CA LYS A 189 -9.76 -16.41 -3.89
C LYS A 189 -8.33 -16.96 -3.85
N SER A 190 -7.49 -16.64 -4.84
CA SER A 190 -6.05 -16.87 -4.76
C SER A 190 -5.37 -15.73 -3.99
N ASN A 191 -4.38 -16.07 -3.18
CA ASN A 191 -3.44 -15.13 -2.55
C ASN A 191 -2.11 -15.28 -3.28
N VAL A 192 -1.52 -14.18 -3.73
CA VAL A 192 -0.17 -14.20 -4.29
C VAL A 192 0.72 -13.34 -3.38
N ALA A 193 1.79 -13.94 -2.86
CA ALA A 193 2.77 -13.24 -2.04
C ALA A 193 4.04 -13.06 -2.88
N PHE A 194 4.48 -11.82 -3.08
CA PHE A 194 5.73 -11.51 -3.79
C PHE A 194 6.71 -10.88 -2.82
N THR A 195 7.84 -11.56 -2.59
CA THR A 195 8.97 -11.09 -1.76
C THR A 195 10.20 -10.71 -2.60
N THR A 196 10.04 -10.66 -3.92
CA THR A 196 11.09 -10.34 -4.89
C THR A 196 10.70 -9.11 -5.71
N SER A 197 11.70 -8.48 -6.35
CA SER A 197 11.58 -7.32 -7.25
C SER A 197 10.26 -7.32 -8.02
N VAL A 198 9.62 -6.14 -8.11
CA VAL A 198 8.38 -5.98 -8.88
C VAL A 198 8.55 -6.49 -10.32
N ALA A 199 9.74 -6.37 -10.92
CA ALA A 199 10.05 -6.96 -12.22
C ALA A 199 9.99 -8.50 -12.20
N ALA A 200 10.61 -9.14 -11.21
CA ALA A 200 10.57 -10.60 -11.03
C ALA A 200 9.17 -11.15 -10.70
N ALA A 201 8.32 -10.32 -10.08
CA ALA A 201 6.94 -10.66 -9.75
C ALA A 201 5.99 -10.64 -10.97
N LEU A 202 6.33 -9.90 -12.03
CA LEU A 202 5.51 -9.78 -13.25
C LEU A 202 6.00 -10.67 -14.38
N ASP A 203 7.28 -11.05 -14.37
CA ASP A 203 7.81 -12.11 -15.25
C ASP A 203 7.25 -13.50 -14.90
N PHE A 204 6.71 -13.66 -13.68
CA PHE A 204 5.82 -14.77 -13.35
C PHE A 204 4.41 -14.45 -13.89
N GLU A 205 4.18 -14.72 -15.17
CA GLU A 205 2.83 -14.89 -15.70
C GLU A 205 2.00 -15.74 -14.73
N ALA A 206 0.85 -15.22 -14.30
CA ALA A 206 -0.31 -15.94 -13.78
C ALA A 206 -0.09 -17.42 -13.35
N VAL A 207 0.55 -17.69 -12.21
CA VAL A 207 0.48 -19.03 -11.60
C VAL A 207 0.30 -18.92 -10.09
N CYS A 208 -0.95 -19.12 -9.66
CA CYS A 208 -1.30 -19.82 -8.42
C CYS A 208 -2.74 -20.36 -8.56
N THR A 209 -2.95 -21.32 -9.46
CA THR A 209 -4.01 -22.32 -9.29
C THR A 209 -3.56 -23.27 -8.18
N TYR A 210 -4.05 -23.09 -6.95
CA TYR A 210 -3.97 -24.15 -5.97
C TYR A 210 -5.16 -25.08 -6.16
N ASP A 211 -4.87 -26.23 -6.78
CA ASP A 211 -5.68 -27.43 -6.71
C ASP A 211 -5.54 -27.99 -5.28
N LEU A 212 -6.62 -27.92 -4.50
CA LEU A 212 -6.73 -28.62 -3.24
C LEU A 212 -7.68 -29.79 -3.48
N ARG A 213 -7.10 -30.99 -3.57
CA ARG A 213 -7.83 -32.24 -3.35
C ARG A 213 -8.37 -32.30 -1.92
#